data_AF-A0A9E3MGZ8-F1
#
_entry.id   AF-A0A9E3MGZ8-F1
#
_cell.length_a   1.000
_cell.length_b   1.000
_cell.length_c   1.000
_cell.angle_alpha   90.00
_cell.angle_beta   90.00
_cell.angle_gamma   90.00
#
_symmetry.space_group_name_H-M   'P 1'
#
loop_
_entity.id
_entity.type
_entity.pdbx_description
1 polymer ?
#
loop_
_entity_poly.entity_id
_entity_poly.type
_entity_poly.pdbx_seq_one_letter_code
_entity_poly.pdbx_strand_id
1 'polypeptide(L)' 'MHSCDPIAWLELPVIQKIIDDEKWLEGERRGCAIGDHDPVVTERVCSVILRIGRQLRETLHTAQAA' A
#
# COMPACT_ATOMS: atom_id res chain seq x y z
N MET A 1 4.25 -20.19 -11.78
CA MET A 1 3.33 -19.05 -11.60
C MET A 1 2.51 -19.34 -10.36
N HIS A 2 2.71 -18.59 -9.29
CA HIS A 2 1.89 -18.76 -8.09
C HIS A 2 0.44 -18.40 -8.46
N SER A 3 -0.48 -19.31 -8.15
CA SER A 3 -1.92 -19.07 -8.20
C SER A 3 -2.19 -17.70 -7.58
N CYS A 4 -2.86 -16.82 -8.32
CA CYS A 4 -3.20 -15.49 -7.82
C CYS A 4 -3.88 -15.61 -6.46
N ASP A 5 -3.22 -15.10 -5.42
CA ASP A 5 -3.80 -15.03 -4.10
C ASP A 5 -5.02 -14.09 -4.17
N PRO A 6 -6.24 -14.59 -3.91
CA PRO A 6 -7.44 -13.77 -3.98
C PRO A 6 -7.38 -12.59 -3.00
N ILE A 7 -6.63 -12.70 -1.91
CA ILE A 7 -6.41 -11.60 -0.96
C ILE A 7 -5.53 -10.54 -1.62
N ALA A 8 -4.44 -10.94 -2.28
CA ALA A 8 -3.57 -9.99 -2.99
C ALA A 8 -4.33 -9.21 -4.07
N TRP A 9 -5.29 -9.84 -4.77
CA TRP A 9 -6.16 -9.15 -5.73
C TRP A 9 -7.02 -8.06 -5.10
N LEU A 10 -7.51 -8.28 -3.88
CA LEU A 10 -8.28 -7.27 -3.13
C LEU A 10 -7.37 -6.16 -2.60
N GLU A 11 -6.12 -6.47 -2.28
CA GLU A 11 -5.15 -5.51 -1.76
C GLU A 11 -4.58 -4.58 -2.84
N LEU A 12 -4.43 -5.06 -4.09
CA LEU A 12 -3.80 -4.29 -5.18
C LEU A 12 -4.42 -2.89 -5.41
N PRO A 13 -5.75 -2.71 -5.50
CA PRO A 13 -6.35 -1.38 -5.66
C PRO A 13 -6.08 -0.47 -4.45
N VAL A 14 -6.05 -1.03 -3.24
CA VAL A 14 -5.76 -0.28 -2.01
C VAL A 14 -4.30 0.17 -2.01
N ILE A 15 -3.38 -0.72 -2.39
CA ILE A 15 -1.95 -0.42 -2.56
C ILE A 15 -1.76 0.69 -3.59
N GLN A 16 -2.46 0.62 -4.72
CA GLN A 16 -2.37 1.66 -5.75
C GLN A 16 -2.81 3.02 -5.20
N LYS A 17 -3.91 3.07 -4.45
CA LYS A 17 -4.38 4.31 -3.81
C LYS A 17 -3.35 4.87 -2.82
N ILE A 18 -2.69 4.00 -2.04
CA ILE A 18 -1.62 4.42 -1.12
C ILE A 18 -0.44 5.03 -1.88
N ILE A 19 -0.06 4.43 -3.02
CA ILE A 19 1.00 4.96 -3.89
C ILE A 19 0.64 6.36 -4.39
N ASP A 20 -0.57 6.54 -4.91
CA ASP A 20 -1.01 7.81 -5.47
C ASP A 20 -1.04 8.93 -4.41
N ASP A 21 -1.54 8.63 -3.21
CA ASP A 21 -1.56 9.55 -2.08
C ASP A 21 -0.14 9.95 -1.63
N GLU A 22 0.78 8.98 -1.49
CA GLU A 22 2.16 9.27 -1.07
C GLU A 22 2.93 10.06 -2.12
N LYS A 23 2.70 9.79 -3.41
CA LYS A 23 3.24 10.61 -4.50
C LYS A 23 2.72 12.04 -4.45
N TRP A 24 1.42 12.22 -4.20
CA TRP A 24 0.82 13.54 -4.08
C TRP A 24 1.39 14.30 -2.87
N LEU A 25 1.41 13.67 -1.69
CA LEU A 25 1.95 14.26 -0.46
C LEU A 25 3.42 14.65 -0.59
N GLU A 26 4.24 13.78 -1.18
CA GLU A 26 5.65 14.08 -1.38
C GLU A 26 5.86 15.15 -2.45
N GLY A 27 4.95 15.24 -3.43
CA GLY A 27 4.93 16.30 -4.42
C GLY A 27 4.60 17.66 -3.82
N GLU A 28 3.59 17.72 -2.95
CA GLU A 28 3.28 18.92 -2.16
C GLU A 28 4.47 19.34 -1.29
N ARG A 29 5.16 18.38 -0.67
CA ARG A 29 6.33 18.64 0.19
C ARG A 29 7.51 19.22 -0.59
N ARG A 30 7.77 18.74 -1.80
CA ARG A 30 8.90 19.18 -2.64
C ARG A 30 8.55 20.31 -3.60
N GLY A 31 7.26 20.61 -3.78
CA GLY A 31 6.76 21.58 -4.75
C GLY A 31 6.94 21.13 -6.21
N CYS A 32 7.01 19.81 -6.47
CA CYS A 32 7.18 19.28 -7.82
C CYS A 32 6.52 17.90 -8.00
N ALA A 33 6.25 17.52 -9.25
CA ALA A 33 5.73 16.20 -9.55
C ALA A 33 6.75 15.11 -9.18
N ILE A 34 6.27 14.02 -8.58
CA ILE A 34 7.08 12.89 -8.16
C ILE A 34 7.01 11.77 -9.19
N GLY A 35 8.18 11.27 -9.60
CA GLY A 35 8.28 10.13 -10.51
C GLY A 35 7.87 8.80 -9.85
N ASP A 36 7.59 7.80 -10.67
CA ASP A 36 7.08 6.49 -10.20
C ASP A 36 8.07 5.70 -9.32
N HIS A 37 9.35 6.03 -9.39
CA HIS A 37 10.43 5.33 -8.68
C HIS A 37 11.10 6.20 -7.63
N ASP A 38 10.39 7.19 -7.10
CA ASP A 38 10.95 8.04 -6.05
C ASP A 38 11.25 7.19 -4.80
N PRO A 39 12.50 7.24 -4.28
CA PRO A 39 12.91 6.37 -3.18
C PRO A 39 12.17 6.70 -1.88
N VAL A 40 11.80 7.96 -1.63
CA VAL A 40 11.09 8.37 -0.41
C VAL A 40 9.64 7.88 -0.46
N VAL A 41 8.98 8.04 -1.59
CA VAL A 41 7.63 7.49 -1.78
C VAL A 41 7.64 5.98 -1.61
N THR A 42 8.60 5.29 -2.23
CA THR A 42 8.73 3.83 -2.12
C THR A 42 8.88 3.39 -0.65
N GLU A 43 9.78 4.03 0.10
CA GLU A 43 9.99 3.73 1.52
C GLU A 43 8.73 3.96 2.36
N ARG A 44 8.03 5.08 2.14
CA ARG A 44 6.79 5.41 2.87
C ARG A 44 5.67 4.45 2.54
N VAL A 45 5.45 4.16 1.26
CA VAL A 45 4.46 3.17 0.81
C VAL A 45 4.74 1.82 1.46
N CYS A 46 5.99 1.35 1.45
CA CYS A 46 6.36 0.11 2.12
C CYS A 46 6.06 0.15 3.63
N SER A 47 6.38 1.25 4.31
CA SER A 47 6.07 1.44 5.74
C SER A 47 4.56 1.37 6.02
N VAL A 48 3.75 2.07 5.21
CA VAL A 48 2.29 2.07 5.31
C VAL A 48 1.73 0.67 5.06
N ILE A 49 2.16 -0.01 4.00
CA ILE A 49 1.69 -1.37 3.66
C ILE A 49 2.10 -2.37 4.73
N LEU A 50 3.31 -2.30 5.29
CA LEU A 50 3.73 -3.22 6.34
C LEU A 50 2.94 -3.01 7.64
N ARG A 51 2.61 -1.74 7.95
CA ARG A 51 1.78 -1.39 9.11
C ARG A 51 0.32 -1.79 8.92
N ILE A 52 -0.28 -1.46 7.77
CA ILE A 52 -1.69 -1.77 7.45
C ILE A 52 -1.87 -3.26 7.18
N GLY A 53 -0.98 -3.88 6.40
CA GLY A 53 -1.06 -5.30 6.04
C GLY A 53 -1.03 -6.21 7.26
N ARG A 54 -0.35 -5.81 8.35
CA ARG A 54 -0.46 -6.49 9.64
C ARG A 54 -1.89 -6.40 10.19
N GLN A 55 -2.45 -5.19 10.29
CA GLN A 55 -3.80 -4.97 10.81
C GLN A 55 -4.87 -5.67 9.94
N LEU A 56 -4.70 -5.67 8.62
CA LEU A 56 -5.62 -6.29 7.66
C LEU A 56 -5.63 -7.82 7.80
N ARG A 57 -4.45 -8.44 7.90
CA ARG A 57 -4.32 -9.88 8.16
C ARG A 57 -4.89 -10.27 9.53
N GLU A 58 -4.69 -9.45 10.56
CA GLU A 58 -5.27 -9.66 11.89
C GLU A 58 -6.81 -9.57 11.87
N THR A 59 -7.40 -8.63 11.12
CA THR A 59 -8.87 -8.50 10.99
C THR A 59 -9.48 -9.62 10.15
N LEU A 60 -8.84 -10.04 9.05
CA LEU A 60 -9.29 -11.17 8.23
C LEU A 60 -9.24 -12.51 9.00
N HIS A 61 -8.19 -12.74 9.79
CA HIS A 61 -8.13 -13.91 10.68
C HIS A 61 -9.25 -13.92 11.72
N THR A 62 -9.65 -12.75 12.21
CA THR A 62 -10.74 -12.63 13.19
C THR A 62 -12.11 -12.84 12.53
N ALA A 63 -12.29 -12.37 11.29
CA ALA A 63 -13.53 -12.53 10.52
C ALA A 63 -13.79 -13.97 10.04
N GLN A 64 -12.76 -14.82 9.94
CA GLN A 64 -12.91 -16.26 9.65
C GLN A 64 -13.20 -17.11 10.91
N ALA A 65 -13.08 -16.54 12.11
CA ALA A 65 -13.27 -17.23 13.39
C ALA A 65 -14.62 -16.92 14.06
N ALA A 66 -15.47 -16.10 13.42
CA ALA A 66 -16.83 -15.74 13.85
C ALA A 66 -17.87 -16.32 12.89
#